data_AF-A0AB38JBS0-F1
#
_entry.id   AF-A0AB38JBS0-F1
#
_cell.length_a   1.000
_cell.length_b   1.000
_cell.length_c   1.000
_cell.angle_alpha   90.00
_cell.angle_beta   90.00
_cell.angle_gamma   90.00
#
_symmetry.space_group_name_H-M   'P 1'
#
loop_
_entity.id
_entity.type
_entity.pdbx_description
1 polymer ?
#
loop_
_entity_poly.entity_id
_entity_poly.type
_entity_poly.pdbx_seq_one_letter_code
_entity_poly.pdbx_strand_id
1 'polypeptide(L)'
;MTLFYKPERARLGDTIPYFADGVFHVFYLKRYADDTHDRIETDWWHVSTTDFVEFEEHGPAVRRGGLRDADASAATGSVIRIGDRWYAYYTGFGEWQKEQGGRHQTVLRATSTDLVTWEKDAGFALVADAERYDAHEWRDPFVLEQEDGTYLMLIAGQSLEGPALRRGVTATATSLDGLTWTVGEPLWAPGLFSMHECPDLFRMGDRWYLVYSTLTDRTVTRYRTATSLEGPWTAPDDDELDGLGLYAAKTISDGERRYLVGWCPNYAVGKDGAPWLWGGNLVVHELLQNEDGTLRVVEAALTRRTLQRDRAAAPVALAATSVGSEHDFERLVLTRMPHTGLVDLVLTPQPGTKAFGVELRTDETGRSGYSVTIEPGKHRVRIDRLDRFGSDAPFDVRPFEAPEGELAMTVVFDGEVSVVYLGGTSAFTFRGYDQRGDSLAVFAQEGRIEVSGELRSIQDEKEDDR
;
A
#
# COMPACT_ATOMS: atom_id res chain seq x y z
N MET A 1 -7.85 19.61 6.02
CA MET A 1 -7.40 18.94 4.78
C MET A 1 -6.81 17.59 5.18
N THR A 2 -6.92 16.55 4.36
CA THR A 2 -6.39 15.21 4.68
C THR A 2 -5.37 14.78 3.63
N LEU A 3 -4.14 14.44 4.03
CA LEU A 3 -3.08 13.97 3.12
C LEU A 3 -3.30 12.52 2.66
N PHE A 4 -3.85 11.69 3.55
CA PHE A 4 -4.16 10.30 3.24
C PHE A 4 -5.66 10.16 3.07
N TYR A 5 -6.15 10.29 1.83
CA TYR A 5 -7.58 10.31 1.53
C TYR A 5 -8.32 9.14 2.20
N LYS A 6 -9.48 9.44 2.78
CA LYS A 6 -10.39 8.44 3.35
C LYS A 6 -11.83 8.93 3.13
N PRO A 7 -12.72 8.07 2.62
CA PRO A 7 -14.13 8.43 2.45
C PRO A 7 -14.81 8.66 3.79
N GLU A 8 -15.73 9.62 3.84
CA GLU A 8 -16.48 9.94 5.05
C GLU A 8 -17.23 8.70 5.60
N ARG A 9 -17.07 8.44 6.90
CA ARG A 9 -17.73 7.34 7.65
C ARG A 9 -17.55 5.96 7.00
N ALA A 10 -16.46 5.76 6.27
CA ALA A 10 -16.19 4.53 5.55
C ALA A 10 -14.69 4.17 5.61
N ARG A 11 -14.40 2.95 5.21
CA ARG A 11 -13.04 2.47 4.97
C ARG A 11 -12.83 2.35 3.47
N LEU A 12 -11.66 2.82 3.02
CA LEU A 12 -11.13 2.59 1.68
C LEU A 12 -10.32 1.31 1.73
N GLY A 13 -10.78 0.28 1.02
CA GLY A 13 -10.05 -0.97 0.85
C GLY A 13 -9.29 -1.00 -0.46
N ASP A 14 -9.17 -2.20 -1.03
CA ASP A 14 -8.35 -2.49 -2.19
C ASP A 14 -8.54 -1.47 -3.31
N THR A 15 -7.41 -1.02 -3.87
CA THR A 15 -7.40 0.03 -4.88
C THR A 15 -7.26 -0.54 -6.28
N ILE A 16 -7.89 0.12 -7.24
CA ILE A 16 -7.87 -0.21 -8.66
C ILE A 16 -7.51 1.09 -9.41
N PRO A 17 -6.22 1.44 -9.46
CA PRO A 17 -5.78 2.68 -10.07
C PRO A 17 -5.75 2.57 -11.60
N TYR A 18 -6.04 3.68 -12.28
CA TYR A 18 -6.01 3.82 -13.73
C TYR A 18 -5.64 5.25 -14.12
N PHE A 19 -4.93 5.45 -15.23
CA PHE A 19 -4.51 6.77 -15.68
C PHE A 19 -5.01 7.02 -17.10
N ALA A 20 -5.68 8.16 -17.29
CA ALA A 20 -6.16 8.60 -18.58
C ALA A 20 -6.13 10.12 -18.67
N ASP A 21 -5.72 10.63 -19.83
CA ASP A 21 -5.84 12.04 -20.19
C ASP A 21 -5.26 13.03 -19.15
N GLY A 22 -4.16 12.64 -18.49
CA GLY A 22 -3.49 13.47 -17.49
C GLY A 22 -4.03 13.34 -16.06
N VAL A 23 -5.00 12.45 -15.83
CA VAL A 23 -5.71 12.29 -14.56
C VAL A 23 -5.54 10.86 -14.03
N PHE A 24 -5.22 10.74 -12.74
CA PHE A 24 -5.25 9.47 -12.03
C PHE A 24 -6.67 9.22 -11.52
N HIS A 25 -7.25 8.11 -11.93
CA HIS A 25 -8.50 7.57 -11.40
C HIS A 25 -8.15 6.48 -10.40
N VAL A 26 -8.60 6.63 -9.15
CA VAL A 26 -8.46 5.60 -8.12
C VAL A 26 -9.86 5.08 -7.83
N PHE A 27 -10.19 3.94 -8.44
CA PHE A 27 -11.33 3.16 -7.99
C PHE A 27 -10.92 2.40 -6.73
N TYR A 28 -11.84 2.18 -5.81
CA TYR A 28 -11.55 1.47 -4.57
C TYR A 28 -12.78 0.77 -4.02
N LEU A 29 -12.55 -0.28 -3.25
CA LEU A 29 -13.63 -0.93 -2.53
C LEU A 29 -14.03 -0.07 -1.32
N LYS A 30 -15.28 0.40 -1.29
CA LYS A 30 -15.81 1.13 -0.13
C LYS A 30 -16.69 0.22 0.70
N ARG A 31 -16.50 0.28 2.02
CA ARG A 31 -17.42 -0.26 3.01
C ARG A 31 -17.66 0.76 4.10
N TYR A 32 -18.91 0.96 4.50
CA TYR A 32 -19.22 1.85 5.63
C TYR A 32 -18.52 1.35 6.89
N ALA A 33 -18.02 2.28 7.69
CA ALA A 33 -17.17 1.96 8.82
C ALA A 33 -17.99 1.28 9.92
N ASP A 34 -17.55 0.08 10.27
CA ASP A 34 -17.95 -0.66 11.45
C ASP A 34 -16.69 -1.24 12.11
N ASP A 35 -16.85 -1.85 13.29
CA ASP A 35 -15.73 -2.45 14.02
C ASP A 35 -15.52 -3.93 13.66
N THR A 36 -15.87 -4.33 12.43
CA THR A 36 -15.73 -5.71 11.96
C THR A 36 -14.61 -5.83 10.92
N HIS A 37 -13.93 -6.97 10.88
CA HIS A 37 -12.95 -7.28 9.83
C HIS A 37 -13.61 -7.71 8.50
N ASP A 38 -14.92 -7.53 8.35
CA ASP A 38 -15.63 -8.06 7.20
C ASP A 38 -15.26 -7.32 5.90
N ARG A 39 -15.10 -8.09 4.83
CA ARG A 39 -14.59 -7.69 3.51
C ARG A 39 -15.64 -7.84 2.40
N ILE A 40 -16.86 -8.24 2.75
CA ILE A 40 -17.98 -8.37 1.79
C ILE A 40 -18.91 -7.15 1.86
N GLU A 41 -19.87 -7.12 0.93
CA GLU A 41 -20.82 -6.04 0.72
C GLU A 41 -20.19 -4.73 0.20
N THR A 42 -19.12 -4.86 -0.57
CA THR A 42 -18.37 -3.75 -1.15
C THR A 42 -18.97 -3.29 -2.48
N ASP A 43 -18.91 -1.99 -2.70
CA ASP A 43 -19.06 -1.34 -4.02
C ASP A 43 -17.71 -0.78 -4.45
N TRP A 44 -17.48 -0.65 -5.76
CA TRP A 44 -16.43 0.21 -6.27
C TRP A 44 -16.89 1.67 -6.17
N TRP A 45 -16.06 2.50 -5.56
CA TRP A 45 -16.19 3.95 -5.53
C TRP A 45 -15.01 4.58 -6.25
N HIS A 46 -15.16 5.83 -6.65
CA HIS A 46 -14.22 6.49 -7.54
C HIS A 46 -13.85 7.88 -7.03
N VAL A 47 -12.54 8.11 -6.92
CA VAL A 47 -11.94 9.45 -6.85
C VAL A 47 -10.97 9.67 -7.98
N SER A 48 -10.75 10.92 -8.37
CA SER A 48 -9.67 11.29 -9.29
C SER A 48 -8.77 12.37 -8.72
N THR A 49 -7.54 12.43 -9.22
CA THR A 49 -6.54 13.41 -8.80
C THR A 49 -5.51 13.65 -9.90
N THR A 50 -4.85 14.79 -9.85
CA THR A 50 -3.67 15.10 -10.66
C THR A 50 -2.38 15.14 -9.82
N ASP A 51 -2.46 14.90 -8.50
CA ASP A 51 -1.31 15.05 -7.60
C ASP A 51 -1.27 14.17 -6.35
N PHE A 52 -2.31 13.35 -6.12
CA PHE A 52 -2.49 12.51 -4.93
C PHE A 52 -2.57 13.28 -3.61
N VAL A 53 -2.88 14.58 -3.66
CA VAL A 53 -3.18 15.42 -2.48
C VAL A 53 -4.62 15.86 -2.53
N GLU A 54 -5.05 16.42 -3.66
CA GLU A 54 -6.41 16.89 -3.86
C GLU A 54 -7.19 15.86 -4.69
N PHE A 55 -8.33 15.44 -4.17
CA PHE A 55 -9.18 14.42 -4.77
C PHE A 55 -10.55 14.97 -5.10
N GLU A 56 -11.03 14.67 -6.30
CA GLU A 56 -12.41 14.85 -6.71
C GLU A 56 -13.18 13.55 -6.50
N GLU A 57 -14.30 13.59 -5.77
CA GLU A 57 -15.17 12.43 -5.57
C GLU A 57 -16.22 12.32 -6.67
N HIS A 58 -16.29 11.17 -7.32
CA HIS A 58 -17.27 10.87 -8.38
C HIS A 58 -18.44 10.01 -7.89
N GLY A 59 -18.28 9.38 -6.72
CA GLY A 59 -19.28 8.50 -6.12
C GLY A 59 -19.11 7.03 -6.51
N PRO A 60 -20.19 6.22 -6.47
CA PRO A 60 -20.13 4.79 -6.78
C PRO A 60 -19.97 4.54 -8.28
N ALA A 61 -19.02 3.69 -8.66
CA ALA A 61 -18.72 3.30 -10.03
C ALA A 61 -19.40 1.96 -10.38
N VAL A 62 -18.89 0.84 -9.88
CA VAL A 62 -19.49 -0.50 -10.02
C VAL A 62 -20.17 -0.88 -8.71
N ARG A 63 -21.49 -0.86 -8.69
CA ARG A 63 -22.28 -1.27 -7.51
C ARG A 63 -22.37 -2.79 -7.40
N ARG A 64 -22.44 -3.33 -6.19
CA ARG A 64 -22.80 -4.73 -5.93
C ARG A 64 -24.20 -5.06 -6.46
N GLY A 65 -24.41 -6.32 -6.80
CA GLY A 65 -25.73 -6.86 -7.12
C GLY A 65 -26.59 -7.11 -5.89
N GLY A 66 -27.77 -7.67 -6.10
CA GLY A 66 -28.59 -8.22 -5.03
C GLY A 66 -27.94 -9.46 -4.40
N LEU A 67 -28.50 -9.91 -3.27
CA LEU A 67 -27.95 -11.03 -2.48
C LEU A 67 -27.77 -12.34 -3.25
N ARG A 68 -28.53 -12.54 -4.34
CA ARG A 68 -28.48 -13.75 -5.18
C ARG A 68 -27.69 -13.58 -6.47
N ASP A 69 -27.20 -12.37 -6.74
CA ASP A 69 -26.40 -12.11 -7.92
C ASP A 69 -24.97 -12.64 -7.69
N ALA A 70 -24.25 -12.92 -8.78
CA ALA A 70 -22.87 -13.38 -8.71
C ALA A 70 -21.93 -12.36 -8.05
N ASP A 71 -22.32 -11.08 -8.02
CA ASP A 71 -21.63 -9.99 -7.34
C ASP A 71 -22.43 -9.37 -6.19
N ALA A 72 -23.04 -10.20 -5.34
CA ALA A 72 -23.59 -9.76 -4.05
C ALA A 72 -22.57 -8.95 -3.22
N SER A 73 -21.27 -9.14 -3.48
CA SER A 73 -20.20 -8.14 -3.28
C SER A 73 -19.43 -7.90 -4.58
N ALA A 74 -19.20 -6.64 -4.95
CA ALA A 74 -18.30 -6.28 -6.04
C ALA A 74 -16.92 -5.97 -5.46
N ALA A 75 -15.94 -6.82 -5.75
CA ALA A 75 -14.60 -6.79 -5.18
C ALA A 75 -13.53 -6.52 -6.25
N THR A 76 -12.26 -6.60 -5.85
CA THR A 76 -11.11 -6.04 -6.54
C THR A 76 -10.97 -6.55 -7.98
N GLY A 77 -10.33 -5.75 -8.81
CA GLY A 77 -10.17 -5.99 -10.24
C GLY A 77 -9.21 -4.99 -10.89
N SER A 78 -9.44 -4.70 -12.17
CA SER A 78 -8.65 -3.77 -12.98
C SER A 78 -9.51 -3.04 -14.00
N VAL A 79 -9.01 -1.90 -14.47
CA VAL A 79 -9.58 -1.13 -15.57
C VAL A 79 -8.60 -1.13 -16.74
N ILE A 80 -9.10 -1.36 -17.94
CA ILE A 80 -8.35 -1.26 -19.20
C ILE A 80 -9.19 -0.56 -20.26
N ARG A 81 -8.55 0.17 -21.18
CA ARG A 81 -9.20 0.71 -22.37
C ARG A 81 -9.04 -0.27 -23.53
N ILE A 82 -10.14 -0.62 -24.18
CA ILE A 82 -10.16 -1.44 -25.40
C ILE A 82 -10.98 -0.68 -26.43
N GLY A 83 -10.31 -0.21 -27.49
CA GLY A 83 -10.93 0.68 -28.48
C GLY A 83 -11.38 2.02 -27.89
N ASP A 84 -12.67 2.33 -28.04
CA ASP A 84 -13.28 3.58 -27.60
C ASP A 84 -13.94 3.49 -26.21
N ARG A 85 -13.79 2.36 -25.52
CA ARG A 85 -14.42 2.09 -24.22
C ARG A 85 -13.43 1.65 -23.16
N TRP A 86 -13.80 1.89 -21.91
CA TRP A 86 -13.16 1.31 -20.75
C TRP A 86 -13.91 0.08 -20.27
N TYR A 87 -13.15 -0.90 -19.82
CA TYR A 87 -13.64 -2.17 -19.29
C TYR A 87 -13.09 -2.33 -17.88
N ALA A 88 -14.00 -2.54 -16.93
CA ALA A 88 -13.68 -2.96 -15.58
C ALA A 88 -13.89 -4.47 -15.52
N TYR A 89 -12.81 -5.21 -15.33
CA TYR A 89 -12.87 -6.61 -14.95
C TYR A 89 -12.78 -6.67 -13.43
N TYR A 90 -13.74 -7.32 -12.78
CA TYR A 90 -13.87 -7.29 -11.32
C TYR A 90 -14.33 -8.63 -10.77
N THR A 91 -14.14 -8.83 -9.47
CA THR A 91 -14.58 -10.07 -8.82
C THR A 91 -15.99 -9.91 -8.27
N GLY A 92 -16.90 -10.78 -8.67
CA GLY A 92 -18.15 -11.01 -7.98
C GLY A 92 -18.00 -12.07 -6.90
N PHE A 93 -18.31 -11.72 -5.66
CA PHE A 93 -18.54 -12.70 -4.60
C PHE A 93 -20.04 -13.00 -4.53
N GLY A 94 -20.40 -14.24 -4.82
CA GLY A 94 -21.77 -14.71 -4.69
C GLY A 94 -22.22 -14.87 -3.23
N GLU A 95 -23.45 -15.36 -3.05
CA GLU A 95 -23.97 -15.72 -1.73
C GLU A 95 -23.09 -16.81 -1.06
N TRP A 96 -22.95 -16.75 0.26
CA TRP A 96 -22.24 -17.79 1.00
C TRP A 96 -23.05 -19.08 1.03
N GLN A 97 -22.50 -20.15 0.46
CA GLN A 97 -23.16 -21.46 0.37
C GLN A 97 -22.32 -22.50 1.10
N LYS A 98 -22.59 -22.67 2.41
CA LYS A 98 -21.84 -23.58 3.29
C LYS A 98 -21.73 -25.01 2.73
N GLU A 99 -22.80 -25.52 2.12
CA GLU A 99 -22.84 -26.87 1.54
C GLU A 99 -21.98 -27.03 0.29
N GLN A 100 -21.64 -25.93 -0.39
CA GLN A 100 -20.78 -25.92 -1.58
C GLN A 100 -19.32 -25.59 -1.29
N GLY A 101 -18.97 -25.33 -0.02
CA GLY A 101 -17.59 -25.07 0.40
C GLY A 101 -17.25 -23.59 0.60
N GLY A 102 -18.16 -22.66 0.27
CA GLY A 102 -17.96 -21.23 0.54
C GLY A 102 -18.75 -20.32 -0.40
N ARG A 103 -18.16 -19.16 -0.72
CA ARG A 103 -18.66 -18.25 -1.76
C ARG A 103 -17.97 -18.59 -3.07
N HIS A 104 -18.75 -18.77 -4.13
CA HIS A 104 -18.20 -18.83 -5.47
C HIS A 104 -17.67 -17.44 -5.85
N GLN A 105 -16.46 -17.39 -6.39
CA GLN A 105 -15.85 -16.16 -6.90
C GLN A 105 -15.84 -16.21 -8.43
N THR A 106 -16.32 -15.15 -9.06
CA THR A 106 -16.48 -15.10 -10.53
C THR A 106 -15.89 -13.81 -11.05
N VAL A 107 -15.08 -13.87 -12.10
CA VAL A 107 -14.64 -12.65 -12.79
C VAL A 107 -15.77 -12.15 -13.68
N LEU A 108 -16.19 -10.92 -13.46
CA LEU A 108 -17.28 -10.22 -14.13
C LEU A 108 -16.76 -8.98 -14.84
N ARG A 109 -17.64 -8.31 -15.60
CA ARG A 109 -17.28 -7.17 -16.45
C ARG A 109 -18.31 -6.05 -16.39
N ALA A 110 -17.82 -4.81 -16.39
CA ALA A 110 -18.60 -3.61 -16.66
C ALA A 110 -17.89 -2.74 -17.71
N THR A 111 -18.63 -1.88 -18.39
CA THR A 111 -18.08 -0.98 -19.42
C THR A 111 -18.41 0.48 -19.11
N SER A 112 -17.56 1.39 -19.54
CA SER A 112 -17.74 2.83 -19.42
C SER A 112 -17.25 3.57 -20.67
N THR A 113 -17.84 4.72 -20.94
CA THR A 113 -17.42 5.67 -21.99
C THR A 113 -16.85 6.97 -21.43
N ASP A 114 -16.75 7.11 -20.11
CA ASP A 114 -16.33 8.35 -19.43
C ASP A 114 -15.54 8.10 -18.14
N LEU A 115 -15.24 6.84 -17.79
CA LEU A 115 -14.64 6.37 -16.53
C LEU A 115 -15.46 6.63 -15.25
N VAL A 116 -16.61 7.31 -15.34
CA VAL A 116 -17.44 7.69 -14.19
C VAL A 116 -18.67 6.81 -14.12
N THR A 117 -19.38 6.65 -15.24
CA THR A 117 -20.61 5.87 -15.35
C THR A 117 -20.30 4.48 -15.89
N TRP A 118 -20.70 3.44 -15.17
CA TRP A 118 -20.40 2.04 -15.52
C TRP A 118 -21.67 1.22 -15.73
N GLU A 119 -21.70 0.45 -16.82
CA GLU A 119 -22.77 -0.49 -17.17
C GLU A 119 -22.27 -1.93 -17.06
N LYS A 120 -22.90 -2.75 -16.20
CA LYS A 120 -22.55 -4.17 -16.05
C LYS A 120 -22.90 -4.96 -17.32
N ASP A 121 -22.02 -5.88 -17.68
CA ASP A 121 -22.26 -6.83 -18.74
C ASP A 121 -22.86 -8.13 -18.18
N ALA A 122 -24.19 -8.24 -18.26
CA ALA A 122 -24.91 -9.42 -17.77
C ALA A 122 -24.59 -10.72 -18.55
N GLY A 123 -23.95 -10.62 -19.72
CA GLY A 123 -23.56 -11.77 -20.54
C GLY A 123 -22.16 -12.29 -20.25
N PHE A 124 -21.39 -11.63 -19.39
CA PHE A 124 -20.00 -11.98 -19.13
C PHE A 124 -19.81 -12.62 -17.76
N ALA A 125 -19.21 -13.81 -17.76
CA ALA A 125 -18.69 -14.47 -16.56
C ALA A 125 -17.49 -15.33 -16.94
N LEU A 126 -16.38 -15.16 -16.24
CA LEU A 126 -15.20 -16.00 -16.36
C LEU A 126 -15.00 -16.74 -15.04
N VAL A 127 -15.27 -18.04 -15.07
CA VAL A 127 -15.17 -18.95 -13.92
C VAL A 127 -13.83 -19.67 -13.91
N ALA A 128 -13.43 -20.17 -12.73
CA ALA A 128 -12.26 -21.02 -12.59
C ALA A 128 -12.36 -22.28 -13.47
N ASP A 129 -11.22 -22.70 -14.01
CA ASP A 129 -11.09 -24.04 -14.59
C ASP A 129 -11.16 -25.08 -13.46
N ALA A 130 -12.26 -25.84 -13.42
CA ALA A 130 -12.55 -26.80 -12.36
C ALA A 130 -11.59 -27.99 -12.30
N GLU A 131 -10.73 -28.18 -13.31
CA GLU A 131 -9.67 -29.19 -13.30
C GLU A 131 -8.35 -28.67 -12.73
N ARG A 132 -8.17 -27.34 -12.64
CA ARG A 132 -6.91 -26.70 -12.22
C ARG A 132 -7.01 -25.87 -10.95
N TYR A 133 -8.12 -25.14 -10.78
CA TYR A 133 -8.24 -24.07 -9.80
C TYR A 133 -9.48 -24.20 -8.91
N ASP A 134 -9.36 -23.76 -7.66
CA ASP A 134 -10.47 -23.73 -6.71
C ASP A 134 -11.44 -22.58 -7.03
N ALA A 135 -12.70 -22.91 -7.31
CA ALA A 135 -13.73 -21.94 -7.67
C ALA A 135 -14.15 -20.99 -6.54
N HIS A 136 -13.75 -21.28 -5.30
CA HIS A 136 -13.96 -20.39 -4.14
C HIS A 136 -12.83 -19.40 -3.94
N GLU A 137 -11.75 -19.53 -4.71
CA GLU A 137 -10.51 -18.78 -4.61
C GLU A 137 -10.09 -18.37 -6.02
N TRP A 138 -10.82 -17.40 -6.59
CA TRP A 138 -10.73 -16.96 -7.99
C TRP A 138 -11.12 -15.49 -8.12
N ARG A 139 -10.15 -14.58 -7.96
CA ARG A 139 -10.41 -13.15 -7.81
C ARG A 139 -9.30 -12.23 -8.33
N ASP A 140 -9.54 -10.95 -8.16
CA ASP A 140 -8.65 -9.82 -8.38
C ASP A 140 -8.09 -9.74 -9.82
N PRO A 141 -8.95 -9.84 -10.86
CA PRO A 141 -8.49 -9.85 -12.24
C PRO A 141 -7.69 -8.59 -12.59
N PHE A 142 -6.49 -8.78 -13.14
CA PHE A 142 -5.64 -7.71 -13.66
C PHE A 142 -5.40 -7.90 -15.16
N VAL A 143 -5.83 -6.95 -15.97
CA VAL A 143 -5.75 -7.04 -17.44
C VAL A 143 -4.73 -6.07 -18.00
N LEU A 144 -3.88 -6.57 -18.90
CA LEU A 144 -2.96 -5.77 -19.71
C LEU A 144 -3.05 -6.17 -21.19
N GLU A 145 -2.77 -5.22 -22.06
CA GLU A 145 -2.47 -5.46 -23.47
C GLU A 145 -0.99 -5.85 -23.62
N GLN A 146 -0.72 -6.86 -24.44
CA GLN A 146 0.62 -7.34 -24.76
C GLN A 146 1.17 -6.63 -26.01
N GLU A 147 2.48 -6.72 -26.23
CA GLU A 147 3.16 -6.05 -27.35
C GLU A 147 2.65 -6.49 -28.74
N ASP A 148 2.08 -7.70 -28.85
CA ASP A 148 1.50 -8.24 -30.08
C ASP A 148 0.02 -7.86 -30.29
N GLY A 149 -0.55 -7.04 -29.41
CA GLY A 149 -1.96 -6.60 -29.46
C GLY A 149 -2.95 -7.61 -28.89
N THR A 150 -2.48 -8.73 -28.35
CA THR A 150 -3.33 -9.64 -27.55
C THR A 150 -3.41 -9.18 -26.10
N TYR A 151 -4.25 -9.81 -25.29
CA TYR A 151 -4.49 -9.43 -23.92
C TYR A 151 -4.22 -10.59 -22.97
N LEU A 152 -3.64 -10.25 -21.82
CA LEU A 152 -3.39 -11.16 -20.71
C LEU A 152 -4.19 -10.68 -19.50
N MET A 153 -4.88 -11.61 -18.85
CA MET A 153 -5.52 -11.40 -17.55
C MET A 153 -4.81 -12.27 -16.51
N LEU A 154 -4.37 -11.66 -15.43
CA LEU A 154 -3.91 -12.35 -14.23
C LEU A 154 -5.07 -12.48 -13.24
N ILE A 155 -5.13 -13.60 -12.54
CA ILE A 155 -6.19 -13.89 -11.56
C ILE A 155 -5.52 -14.50 -10.32
N ALA A 156 -5.80 -13.93 -9.15
CA ALA A 156 -5.42 -14.52 -7.88
C ALA A 156 -6.26 -15.78 -7.66
N GLY A 157 -5.63 -16.93 -7.47
CA GLY A 157 -6.37 -18.13 -7.15
C GLY A 157 -5.59 -19.17 -6.37
N GLN A 158 -6.20 -20.34 -6.19
CA GLN A 158 -5.55 -21.51 -5.61
C GLN A 158 -5.55 -22.69 -6.57
N SER A 159 -4.44 -23.42 -6.59
CA SER A 159 -4.38 -24.77 -7.14
C SER A 159 -5.27 -25.73 -6.33
N LEU A 160 -5.84 -26.74 -7.00
CA LEU A 160 -6.56 -27.82 -6.33
C LEU A 160 -5.63 -28.72 -5.50
N GLU A 161 -4.34 -28.78 -5.85
CA GLU A 161 -3.35 -29.68 -5.25
C GLU A 161 -2.36 -28.95 -4.33
N GLY A 162 -1.74 -29.72 -3.42
CA GLY A 162 -0.68 -29.24 -2.53
C GLY A 162 -1.14 -28.85 -1.11
N PRO A 163 -0.21 -28.39 -0.25
CA PRO A 163 -0.54 -28.02 1.14
C PRO A 163 -1.42 -26.77 1.19
N ALA A 164 -2.51 -26.78 1.96
CA ALA A 164 -3.54 -25.73 1.97
C ALA A 164 -3.03 -24.28 2.02
N LEU A 165 -2.02 -23.99 2.85
CA LEU A 165 -1.44 -22.64 2.99
C LEU A 165 -0.35 -22.30 1.95
N ARG A 166 -0.18 -23.14 0.93
CA ARG A 166 0.88 -23.04 -0.10
C ARG A 166 0.32 -23.25 -1.52
N ARG A 167 -1.00 -23.17 -1.71
CA ARG A 167 -1.64 -23.40 -3.01
C ARG A 167 -1.86 -22.13 -3.83
N GLY A 168 -1.44 -20.96 -3.35
CA GLY A 168 -1.61 -19.70 -4.06
C GLY A 168 -0.94 -19.71 -5.42
N VAL A 169 -1.67 -19.25 -6.43
CA VAL A 169 -1.22 -19.12 -7.81
C VAL A 169 -1.64 -17.77 -8.38
N THR A 170 -0.84 -17.28 -9.33
CA THR A 170 -1.25 -16.23 -10.27
C THR A 170 -1.67 -16.93 -11.56
N ALA A 171 -2.95 -17.24 -11.67
CA ALA A 171 -3.53 -17.87 -12.86
C ALA A 171 -3.56 -16.90 -14.04
N THR A 172 -3.65 -17.43 -15.26
CA THR A 172 -3.78 -16.60 -16.48
C THR A 172 -5.03 -16.93 -17.27
N ALA A 173 -5.55 -15.91 -17.96
CA ALA A 173 -6.40 -16.08 -19.11
C ALA A 173 -5.90 -15.20 -20.27
N THR A 174 -6.05 -15.68 -21.50
CA THR A 174 -5.61 -14.95 -22.71
C THR A 174 -6.79 -14.60 -23.60
N SER A 175 -6.66 -13.51 -24.34
CA SER A 175 -7.69 -13.03 -25.27
C SER A 175 -7.07 -12.35 -26.49
N LEU A 176 -7.67 -12.54 -27.66
CA LEU A 176 -7.25 -11.85 -28.90
C LEU A 176 -7.85 -10.45 -29.02
N ASP A 177 -9.00 -10.21 -28.37
CA ASP A 177 -9.78 -8.97 -28.48
C ASP A 177 -9.96 -8.27 -27.13
N GLY A 178 -9.49 -8.90 -26.04
CA GLY A 178 -9.67 -8.44 -24.67
C GLY A 178 -11.10 -8.62 -24.17
N LEU A 179 -11.97 -9.34 -24.92
CA LEU A 179 -13.39 -9.53 -24.62
C LEU A 179 -13.77 -11.00 -24.42
N THR A 180 -13.12 -11.90 -25.17
CA THR A 180 -13.32 -13.35 -25.12
C THR A 180 -12.08 -14.02 -24.53
N TRP A 181 -12.23 -14.67 -23.38
CA TRP A 181 -11.11 -15.14 -22.58
C TRP A 181 -11.00 -16.67 -22.57
N THR A 182 -9.77 -17.17 -22.62
CA THR A 182 -9.44 -18.59 -22.43
C THR A 182 -8.53 -18.74 -21.22
N VAL A 183 -9.00 -19.44 -20.19
CA VAL A 183 -8.20 -19.75 -18.98
C VAL A 183 -7.09 -20.73 -19.36
N GLY A 184 -5.87 -20.47 -18.89
CA GLY A 184 -4.67 -21.24 -19.19
C GLY A 184 -3.89 -21.67 -17.95
N GLU A 185 -2.63 -22.01 -18.17
CA GLU A 185 -1.68 -22.34 -17.10
C GLU A 185 -1.33 -21.10 -16.26
N PRO A 186 -0.90 -21.27 -14.99
CA PRO A 186 -0.56 -20.12 -14.17
C PRO A 186 0.74 -19.46 -14.64
N LEU A 187 0.80 -18.14 -14.51
CA LEU A 187 2.03 -17.36 -14.72
C LEU A 187 3.07 -17.75 -13.66
N TRP A 188 2.59 -17.95 -12.43
CA TRP A 188 3.44 -18.22 -11.29
C TRP A 188 2.70 -19.04 -10.21
N ALA A 189 3.29 -20.18 -9.83
CA ALA A 189 2.73 -21.13 -8.85
C ALA A 189 3.87 -21.74 -8.00
N PRO A 190 4.49 -20.96 -7.11
CA PRO A 190 5.76 -21.32 -6.47
C PRO A 190 5.63 -22.24 -5.25
N GLY A 191 4.41 -22.47 -4.75
CA GLY A 191 4.21 -23.21 -3.50
C GLY A 191 4.64 -22.43 -2.25
N LEU A 192 4.68 -21.10 -2.31
CA LEU A 192 5.17 -20.24 -1.23
C LEU A 192 4.07 -19.62 -0.38
N PHE A 193 2.94 -19.27 -0.97
CA PHE A 193 1.88 -18.51 -0.30
C PHE A 193 0.52 -19.19 -0.45
N SER A 194 -0.43 -18.81 0.39
CA SER A 194 -1.83 -19.26 0.28
C SER A 194 -2.58 -18.52 -0.82
N MET A 195 -2.17 -17.29 -1.16
CA MET A 195 -2.78 -16.44 -2.17
C MET A 195 -1.78 -15.38 -2.66
N HIS A 196 -1.96 -14.91 -3.90
CA HIS A 196 -1.30 -13.73 -4.45
C HIS A 196 -2.37 -12.66 -4.72
N GLU A 197 -2.92 -12.05 -3.66
CA GLU A 197 -4.02 -11.08 -3.78
C GLU A 197 -3.59 -9.85 -4.57
N CYS A 198 -4.53 -9.22 -5.27
CA CYS A 198 -4.30 -8.00 -6.03
C CYS A 198 -3.09 -8.08 -6.98
N PRO A 199 -2.98 -9.12 -7.84
CA PRO A 199 -1.86 -9.20 -8.76
C PRO A 199 -1.84 -7.98 -9.68
N ASP A 200 -0.65 -7.49 -9.97
CA ASP A 200 -0.37 -6.40 -10.90
C ASP A 200 0.94 -6.71 -11.61
N LEU A 201 0.95 -6.51 -12.93
CA LEU A 201 2.05 -6.90 -13.80
C LEU A 201 2.42 -5.75 -14.72
N PHE A 202 3.69 -5.38 -14.69
CA PHE A 202 4.21 -4.35 -15.58
C PHE A 202 5.64 -4.64 -16.01
N ARG A 203 6.03 -4.02 -17.12
CA ARG A 203 7.40 -3.98 -17.61
C ARG A 203 8.04 -2.64 -17.26
N MET A 204 9.26 -2.65 -16.75
CA MET A 204 10.07 -1.45 -16.49
C MET A 204 11.53 -1.78 -16.81
N GLY A 205 12.14 -0.99 -17.69
CA GLY A 205 13.44 -1.35 -18.26
C GLY A 205 13.37 -2.67 -19.04
N ASP A 206 14.32 -3.57 -18.78
CA ASP A 206 14.42 -4.88 -19.41
C ASP A 206 13.71 -6.01 -18.65
N ARG A 207 12.96 -5.67 -17.59
CA ARG A 207 12.35 -6.63 -16.65
C ARG A 207 10.85 -6.50 -16.54
N TRP A 208 10.23 -7.64 -16.25
CA TRP A 208 8.87 -7.75 -15.75
C TRP A 208 8.85 -7.74 -14.23
N TYR A 209 7.78 -7.18 -13.67
CA TYR A 209 7.50 -7.09 -12.25
C TYR A 209 6.09 -7.61 -11.96
N LEU A 210 5.97 -8.62 -11.11
CA LEU A 210 4.70 -9.11 -10.59
C LEU A 210 4.56 -8.63 -9.15
N VAL A 211 3.70 -7.65 -8.92
CA VAL A 211 3.31 -7.15 -7.59
C VAL A 211 2.10 -7.94 -7.10
N TYR A 212 2.08 -8.28 -5.82
CA TYR A 212 0.97 -8.98 -5.17
C TYR A 212 0.99 -8.78 -3.66
N SER A 213 -0.15 -8.91 -3.00
CA SER A 213 -0.29 -8.90 -1.55
C SER A 213 -0.52 -10.31 -1.00
N THR A 214 0.00 -10.58 0.21
CA THR A 214 -0.16 -11.88 0.88
C THR A 214 -0.44 -11.71 2.38
N LEU A 215 -1.01 -12.74 3.00
CA LEU A 215 -1.27 -12.83 4.45
C LEU A 215 -0.63 -14.07 5.08
N THR A 216 0.16 -14.84 4.32
CA THR A 216 0.60 -16.18 4.75
C THR A 216 1.64 -16.12 5.87
N ASP A 217 2.67 -15.30 5.71
CA ASP A 217 3.77 -15.12 6.65
C ASP A 217 3.77 -13.70 7.25
N ARG A 218 3.52 -12.69 6.42
CA ARG A 218 3.34 -11.29 6.79
C ARG A 218 2.20 -10.69 5.96
N THR A 219 1.50 -9.70 6.53
CA THR A 219 0.48 -8.92 5.84
C THR A 219 1.12 -7.76 5.10
N VAL A 220 1.60 -8.02 3.88
CA VAL A 220 2.42 -7.06 3.10
C VAL A 220 2.14 -7.14 1.61
N THR A 221 2.55 -6.10 0.89
CA THR A 221 2.66 -6.12 -0.58
C THR A 221 4.10 -6.36 -1.00
N ARG A 222 4.29 -7.31 -1.91
CA ARG A 222 5.59 -7.78 -2.39
C ARG A 222 5.68 -7.74 -3.90
N TYR A 223 6.88 -7.99 -4.43
CA TYR A 223 7.07 -8.18 -5.86
C TYR A 223 8.01 -9.34 -6.23
N ARG A 224 7.84 -9.86 -7.44
CA ARG A 224 8.80 -10.74 -8.13
C ARG A 224 9.26 -10.09 -9.43
N THR A 225 10.43 -10.48 -9.92
CA THR A 225 10.94 -10.03 -11.22
C THR A 225 11.33 -11.19 -12.12
N ALA A 226 11.20 -11.00 -13.43
CA ALA A 226 11.64 -11.92 -14.47
C ALA A 226 12.08 -11.14 -15.72
N THR A 227 12.85 -11.76 -16.60
CA THR A 227 13.22 -11.18 -17.90
C THR A 227 12.22 -11.53 -19.01
N SER A 228 11.33 -12.50 -18.77
CA SER A 228 10.20 -12.85 -19.65
C SER A 228 9.01 -13.35 -18.83
N LEU A 229 7.82 -13.45 -19.45
CA LEU A 229 6.60 -13.91 -18.78
C LEU A 229 6.67 -15.39 -18.37
N GLU A 230 7.49 -16.17 -19.06
CA GLU A 230 7.78 -17.58 -18.75
C GLU A 230 8.66 -17.76 -17.50
N GLY A 231 9.20 -16.66 -16.96
CA GLY A 231 10.10 -16.67 -15.82
C GLY A 231 11.56 -17.00 -16.19
N PRO A 232 12.38 -17.43 -15.21
CA PRO A 232 12.01 -17.65 -13.82
C PRO A 232 11.65 -16.34 -13.09
N TRP A 233 10.64 -16.42 -12.21
CA TRP A 233 10.24 -15.35 -11.32
C TRP A 233 11.05 -15.43 -10.02
N THR A 234 11.85 -14.41 -9.73
CA THR A 234 12.72 -14.35 -8.53
C THR A 234 12.38 -13.16 -7.64
N ALA A 235 12.83 -13.20 -6.40
CA ALA A 235 12.70 -12.13 -5.43
C ALA A 235 14.09 -11.55 -5.12
N PRO A 236 14.22 -10.24 -4.84
CA PRO A 236 15.37 -9.73 -4.08
C PRO A 236 15.35 -10.25 -2.63
N ASP A 237 16.42 -9.97 -1.87
CA ASP A 237 16.47 -10.27 -0.42
C ASP A 237 15.37 -9.54 0.36
N ASP A 238 15.03 -8.32 -0.08
CA ASP A 238 13.96 -7.51 0.47
C ASP A 238 12.88 -7.28 -0.59
N ASP A 239 11.87 -8.15 -0.59
CA ASP A 239 10.82 -8.19 -1.61
C ASP A 239 9.57 -7.39 -1.23
N GLU A 240 9.57 -6.71 -0.09
CA GLU A 240 8.45 -5.94 0.45
C GLU A 240 8.53 -4.48 -0.01
N LEU A 241 7.44 -3.95 -0.59
CA LEU A 241 7.38 -2.59 -1.12
C LEU A 241 7.06 -1.51 -0.06
N ASP A 242 6.68 -1.94 1.14
CA ASP A 242 6.46 -1.12 2.35
C ASP A 242 6.46 -2.08 3.57
N GLY A 243 6.28 -1.58 4.78
CA GLY A 243 5.98 -2.34 5.98
C GLY A 243 4.52 -2.78 6.09
N LEU A 244 4.09 -3.11 7.32
CA LEU A 244 2.74 -3.58 7.64
C LEU A 244 1.63 -2.54 7.44
N GLY A 245 1.99 -1.27 7.19
CA GLY A 245 1.03 -0.19 7.00
C GLY A 245 0.54 -0.02 5.57
N LEU A 246 0.87 -0.90 4.63
CA LEU A 246 0.37 -0.83 3.25
C LEU A 246 -0.10 -2.21 2.75
N TYR A 247 -1.34 -2.27 2.29
CA TYR A 247 -1.93 -3.51 1.77
C TYR A 247 -2.70 -3.30 0.47
N ALA A 248 -2.91 -4.42 -0.25
CA ALA A 248 -3.60 -4.50 -1.54
C ALA A 248 -3.16 -3.41 -2.53
N ALA A 249 -1.84 -3.17 -2.57
CA ALA A 249 -1.31 -2.10 -3.38
C ALA A 249 -1.10 -2.56 -4.82
N LYS A 250 -1.63 -1.78 -5.77
CA LYS A 250 -1.42 -1.93 -7.21
C LYS A 250 -0.68 -0.71 -7.75
N THR A 251 -0.10 -0.84 -8.93
CA THR A 251 0.68 0.23 -9.54
C THR A 251 -0.05 0.91 -10.69
N ILE A 252 0.31 2.16 -10.94
CA ILE A 252 -0.14 2.90 -12.12
C ILE A 252 1.00 3.76 -12.65
N SER A 253 1.08 3.93 -13.97
CA SER A 253 2.04 4.83 -14.60
C SER A 253 1.33 5.93 -15.37
N ASP A 254 1.90 7.13 -15.32
CA ASP A 254 1.51 8.26 -16.17
C ASP A 254 2.30 8.33 -17.50
N GLY A 255 3.16 7.32 -17.75
CA GLY A 255 4.09 7.27 -18.88
C GLY A 255 5.48 7.83 -18.59
N GLU A 256 5.67 8.58 -17.49
CA GLU A 256 6.98 9.07 -17.02
C GLU A 256 7.41 8.38 -15.72
N ARG A 257 6.47 8.24 -14.79
CA ARG A 257 6.65 7.74 -13.42
C ARG A 257 5.72 6.56 -13.19
N ARG A 258 6.02 5.80 -12.13
CA ARG A 258 5.16 4.71 -11.66
C ARG A 258 4.89 4.90 -10.18
N TYR A 259 3.63 4.78 -9.82
CA TYR A 259 3.12 4.96 -8.46
C TYR A 259 2.63 3.63 -7.92
N LEU A 260 2.86 3.39 -6.63
CA LEU A 260 2.26 2.31 -5.86
C LEU A 260 1.11 2.89 -5.04
N VAL A 261 -0.08 2.35 -5.22
CA VAL A 261 -1.32 2.87 -4.64
C VAL A 261 -1.96 1.76 -3.81
N GLY A 262 -2.14 1.96 -2.52
CA GLY A 262 -2.71 0.98 -1.61
C GLY A 262 -3.36 1.64 -0.40
N TRP A 263 -3.60 0.86 0.65
CA TRP A 263 -4.26 1.39 1.85
C TRP A 263 -3.55 1.03 3.14
N CYS A 264 -3.61 1.98 4.08
CA CYS A 264 -3.17 1.82 5.46
C CYS A 264 -4.33 1.36 6.36
N PRO A 265 -4.21 0.20 7.04
CA PRO A 265 -5.30 -0.39 7.80
C PRO A 265 -5.79 0.47 8.95
N ASN A 266 -7.10 0.42 9.20
CA ASN A 266 -7.66 0.78 10.49
C ASN A 266 -7.43 -0.35 11.51
N TYR A 267 -7.44 -0.05 12.82
CA TYR A 267 -7.43 -1.06 13.89
C TYR A 267 -8.74 -1.01 14.66
N ALA A 268 -9.16 -2.16 15.20
CA ALA A 268 -10.41 -2.26 15.94
C ALA A 268 -10.44 -1.26 17.10
N VAL A 269 -11.60 -0.65 17.34
CA VAL A 269 -11.87 0.42 18.32
C VAL A 269 -10.93 1.64 18.25
N GLY A 270 -10.13 1.78 17.19
CA GLY A 270 -9.17 2.88 17.04
C GLY A 270 -8.11 2.88 18.13
N LYS A 271 -7.48 1.73 18.39
CA LYS A 271 -6.47 1.57 19.45
C LYS A 271 -5.25 0.81 18.96
N ASP A 272 -4.07 1.15 19.48
CA ASP A 272 -2.85 0.43 19.17
C ASP A 272 -2.84 -0.98 19.77
N GLY A 273 -2.31 -1.94 19.01
CA GLY A 273 -2.26 -3.36 19.39
C GLY A 273 -3.60 -4.08 19.28
N ALA A 274 -4.68 -3.39 18.89
CA ALA A 274 -5.92 -4.05 18.51
C ALA A 274 -5.75 -4.76 17.15
N PRO A 275 -6.55 -5.81 16.86
CA PRO A 275 -6.53 -6.45 15.56
C PRO A 275 -6.76 -5.45 14.42
N TRP A 276 -6.03 -5.62 13.33
CA TRP A 276 -6.25 -4.81 12.14
C TRP A 276 -7.63 -5.08 11.53
N LEU A 277 -8.16 -4.06 10.88
CA LEU A 277 -9.40 -4.07 10.12
C LEU A 277 -9.08 -3.89 8.64
N TRP A 278 -9.88 -4.50 7.78
CA TRP A 278 -9.76 -4.32 6.34
C TRP A 278 -10.11 -2.87 5.95
N GLY A 279 -9.26 -2.27 5.12
CA GLY A 279 -9.37 -0.90 4.66
C GLY A 279 -9.01 0.17 5.69
N GLY A 280 -8.83 1.40 5.21
CA GLY A 280 -8.52 2.57 6.02
C GLY A 280 -8.31 3.80 5.16
N ASN A 281 -7.08 4.30 5.08
CA ASN A 281 -6.71 5.49 4.30
C ASN A 281 -5.89 5.11 3.07
N LEU A 282 -6.07 5.84 1.98
CA LEU A 282 -5.25 5.75 0.78
C LEU A 282 -3.81 6.18 1.07
N VAL A 283 -2.85 5.42 0.57
CA VAL A 283 -1.43 5.73 0.63
C VAL A 283 -0.83 5.53 -0.76
N VAL A 284 0.00 6.49 -1.19
CA VAL A 284 0.64 6.51 -2.51
C VAL A 284 2.14 6.74 -2.35
N HIS A 285 2.92 5.91 -3.04
CA HIS A 285 4.37 6.05 -3.18
C HIS A 285 4.77 6.12 -4.66
N GLU A 286 6.00 6.54 -4.94
CA GLU A 286 6.63 6.41 -6.25
C GLU A 286 7.62 5.23 -6.24
N LEU A 287 7.59 4.42 -7.30
CA LEU A 287 8.49 3.31 -7.52
C LEU A 287 9.58 3.71 -8.50
N LEU A 288 10.84 3.51 -8.10
CA LEU A 288 11.99 3.69 -8.97
C LEU A 288 12.75 2.37 -9.13
N GLN A 289 13.27 2.13 -10.32
CA GLN A 289 14.12 0.97 -10.61
C GLN A 289 15.59 1.33 -10.31
N ASN A 290 16.26 0.47 -9.55
CA ASN A 290 17.71 0.49 -9.34
C ASN A 290 18.44 -0.06 -10.58
N GLU A 291 19.75 0.21 -10.69
CA GLU A 291 20.56 -0.27 -11.83
C GLU A 291 20.59 -1.81 -11.93
N ASP A 292 20.46 -2.52 -10.81
CA ASP A 292 20.40 -3.99 -10.77
C ASP A 292 19.01 -4.57 -11.08
N GLY A 293 18.00 -3.71 -11.27
CA GLY A 293 16.62 -4.07 -11.50
C GLY A 293 15.79 -4.32 -10.24
N THR A 294 16.33 -4.09 -9.04
CA THR A 294 15.49 -4.04 -7.82
C THR A 294 14.65 -2.76 -7.79
N LEU A 295 13.55 -2.76 -7.04
CA LEU A 295 12.70 -1.59 -6.87
C LEU A 295 13.03 -0.90 -5.54
N ARG A 296 13.02 0.43 -5.56
CA ARG A 296 13.04 1.26 -4.36
C ARG A 296 11.76 2.09 -4.29
N VAL A 297 11.30 2.35 -3.08
CA VAL A 297 10.03 3.04 -2.80
C VAL A 297 10.36 4.40 -2.17
N VAL A 298 9.87 5.47 -2.79
CA VAL A 298 10.20 6.85 -2.42
C VAL A 298 8.95 7.72 -2.32
N GLU A 299 9.10 8.89 -1.69
CA GLU A 299 8.06 9.91 -1.70
C GLU A 299 7.73 10.30 -3.14
N ALA A 300 6.44 10.32 -3.47
CA ALA A 300 6.00 10.73 -4.80
C ALA A 300 6.39 12.18 -5.06
N ALA A 301 7.24 12.41 -6.06
CA ALA A 301 7.75 13.74 -6.38
C ALA A 301 6.62 14.69 -6.79
N LEU A 302 5.56 14.14 -7.38
CA LEU A 302 4.35 14.86 -7.74
C LEU A 302 3.62 15.41 -6.50
N THR A 303 3.33 14.54 -5.54
CA THR A 303 2.73 14.90 -4.25
C THR A 303 3.58 15.92 -3.51
N ARG A 304 4.90 15.67 -3.43
CA ARG A 304 5.85 16.60 -2.79
C ARG A 304 5.78 18.00 -3.38
N ARG A 305 5.72 18.14 -4.71
CA ARG A 305 5.60 19.45 -5.39
C ARG A 305 4.31 20.18 -5.01
N THR A 306 3.18 19.49 -4.95
CA THR A 306 1.90 20.11 -4.52
C THR A 306 2.01 20.60 -3.08
N LEU A 307 2.51 19.76 -2.17
CA LEU A 307 2.69 20.14 -0.76
C LEU A 307 3.63 21.34 -0.56
N GLN A 308 4.58 21.54 -1.48
CA GLN A 308 5.49 22.69 -1.46
C GLN A 308 4.90 23.96 -2.10
N ARG A 309 4.00 23.84 -3.08
CA ARG A 309 3.42 24.99 -3.82
C ARG A 309 2.31 25.69 -3.05
N ASP A 310 1.39 24.94 -2.44
CA ASP A 310 0.07 25.46 -2.05
C ASP A 310 -0.11 25.85 -0.59
N ARG A 311 0.97 26.13 0.17
CA ARG A 311 0.85 26.37 1.62
C ARG A 311 1.53 27.65 2.10
N ALA A 312 0.79 28.37 2.95
CA ALA A 312 1.10 29.73 3.42
C ALA A 312 2.30 29.80 4.38
N ALA A 313 2.71 28.68 4.97
CA ALA A 313 3.84 28.61 5.89
C ALA A 313 5.08 28.06 5.17
N ALA A 314 6.14 28.88 5.15
CA ALA A 314 7.47 28.41 4.79
C ALA A 314 7.92 27.31 5.78
N PRO A 315 8.77 26.37 5.34
CA PRO A 315 9.35 25.39 6.25
C PRO A 315 10.15 26.11 7.35
N VAL A 316 10.06 25.60 8.57
CA VAL A 316 10.79 26.10 9.74
C VAL A 316 12.03 25.25 9.91
N ALA A 317 13.20 25.88 9.80
CA ALA A 317 14.47 25.21 10.05
C ALA A 317 14.55 24.75 11.51
N LEU A 318 14.94 23.49 11.71
CA LEU A 318 15.24 22.94 13.02
C LEU A 318 16.70 23.28 13.35
N ALA A 319 16.94 23.70 14.59
CA ALA A 319 18.30 24.02 15.03
C ALA A 319 19.19 22.77 14.89
N ALA A 320 20.29 22.92 14.16
CA ALA A 320 21.29 21.86 14.06
C ALA A 320 21.80 21.52 15.47
N THR A 321 21.81 20.23 15.79
CA THR A 321 22.06 19.75 17.15
C THR A 321 22.76 18.39 17.13
N SER A 322 23.33 18.04 18.27
CA SER A 322 24.02 16.76 18.50
C SER A 322 23.40 16.08 19.72
N VAL A 323 23.11 14.79 19.60
CA VAL A 323 22.56 13.99 20.71
C VAL A 323 23.32 12.67 20.80
N GLY A 324 23.74 12.28 22.00
CA GLY A 324 24.32 10.96 22.24
C GLY A 324 25.38 10.87 23.32
N SER A 325 25.40 9.73 23.99
CA SER A 325 26.41 9.33 24.96
C SER A 325 27.14 8.09 24.46
N GLU A 326 28.44 7.96 24.77
CA GLU A 326 29.27 6.83 24.35
C GLU A 326 28.71 5.47 24.80
N HIS A 327 28.08 5.44 25.97
CA HIS A 327 27.66 4.19 26.64
C HIS A 327 26.22 4.17 27.12
N ASP A 328 25.45 5.24 26.86
CA ASP A 328 24.08 5.39 27.36
C ASP A 328 23.10 5.73 26.23
N PHE A 329 21.84 5.93 26.60
CA PHE A 329 20.80 6.50 25.77
C PHE A 329 20.69 8.00 26.03
N GLU A 330 20.66 8.80 24.97
CA GLU A 330 20.38 10.24 25.05
C GLU A 330 19.29 10.62 24.05
N ARG A 331 18.42 11.54 24.46
CA ARG A 331 17.26 12.00 23.71
C ARG A 331 17.14 13.52 23.79
N LEU A 332 16.74 14.14 22.69
CA LEU A 332 16.49 15.58 22.59
C LEU A 332 15.19 15.85 21.83
N VAL A 333 14.31 16.67 22.40
CA VAL A 333 13.11 17.17 21.69
C VAL A 333 13.55 18.26 20.70
N LEU A 334 13.21 18.10 19.43
CA LEU A 334 13.53 19.05 18.36
C LEU A 334 12.48 20.15 18.26
N THR A 335 11.21 19.77 18.24
CA THR A 335 10.09 20.68 18.00
C THR A 335 8.75 20.02 18.37
N ARG A 336 7.69 20.83 18.37
CA ARG A 336 6.31 20.36 18.35
C ARG A 336 5.92 19.91 16.94
N MET A 337 5.20 18.80 16.83
CA MET A 337 4.57 18.27 15.63
C MET A 337 3.14 18.82 15.48
N PRO A 338 2.80 19.47 14.36
CA PRO A 338 1.41 19.85 14.04
C PRO A 338 0.53 18.62 13.80
N HIS A 339 -0.80 18.77 13.66
CA HIS A 339 -1.68 17.66 13.31
C HIS A 339 -1.31 17.01 11.98
N THR A 340 -1.02 17.83 10.98
CA THR A 340 -0.66 17.42 9.62
C THR A 340 0.57 18.17 9.16
N GLY A 341 1.52 17.47 8.56
CA GLY A 341 2.76 18.08 8.10
C GLY A 341 3.75 17.10 7.53
N LEU A 342 4.94 17.63 7.25
CA LEU A 342 6.09 16.86 6.82
C LEU A 342 7.36 17.37 7.50
N VAL A 343 8.28 16.47 7.79
CA VAL A 343 9.59 16.76 8.36
C VAL A 343 10.65 16.11 7.48
N ASP A 344 11.66 16.88 7.10
CA ASP A 344 12.86 16.37 6.45
C ASP A 344 14.04 16.50 7.43
N LEU A 345 14.73 15.39 7.69
CA LEU A 345 15.90 15.32 8.56
C LEU A 345 17.08 14.75 7.81
N VAL A 346 18.27 15.22 8.18
CA VAL A 346 19.55 14.56 7.89
C VAL A 346 20.12 14.09 9.22
N LEU A 347 20.26 12.77 9.36
CA LEU A 347 20.83 12.10 10.52
C LEU A 347 22.24 11.63 10.18
N THR A 348 23.25 12.08 10.93
CA THR A 348 24.64 11.68 10.70
C THR A 348 25.19 10.96 11.93
N PRO A 349 25.16 9.62 11.97
CA PRO A 349 25.70 8.87 13.09
C PRO A 349 27.23 8.84 13.09
N GLN A 350 27.81 8.95 14.28
CA GLN A 350 29.23 8.68 14.48
C GLN A 350 29.52 7.18 14.35
N PRO A 351 30.70 6.78 13.85
CA PRO A 351 31.11 5.38 13.81
C PRO A 351 30.96 4.70 15.17
N GLY A 352 30.38 3.51 15.18
CA GLY A 352 30.15 2.73 16.40
C GLY A 352 28.78 2.92 17.06
N THR A 353 28.00 3.92 16.64
CA THR A 353 26.63 4.14 17.13
C THR A 353 25.76 2.90 16.97
N LYS A 354 25.20 2.38 18.07
CA LYS A 354 24.47 1.10 18.06
C LYS A 354 23.05 1.22 17.54
N ALA A 355 22.35 2.28 17.92
CA ALA A 355 21.03 2.60 17.40
C ALA A 355 20.79 4.11 17.47
N PHE A 356 19.97 4.61 16.55
CA PHE A 356 19.58 6.02 16.51
C PHE A 356 18.26 6.19 15.76
N GLY A 357 17.66 7.36 15.85
CA GLY A 357 16.49 7.69 15.04
C GLY A 357 15.63 8.79 15.63
N VAL A 358 14.34 8.71 15.35
CA VAL A 358 13.34 9.69 15.78
C VAL A 358 12.28 9.06 16.66
N GLU A 359 11.74 9.86 17.56
CA GLU A 359 10.50 9.56 18.24
C GLU A 359 9.42 10.58 17.85
N LEU A 360 8.25 10.07 17.51
CA LEU A 360 7.12 10.81 16.97
C LEU A 360 5.99 10.84 18.00
N ARG A 361 5.30 11.99 18.10
CA ARG A 361 4.10 12.16 18.95
C ARG A 361 4.35 11.82 20.42
N THR A 362 5.54 12.15 20.92
CA THR A 362 5.89 11.81 22.29
C THR A 362 5.32 12.79 23.30
N ASP A 363 4.91 12.29 24.46
CA ASP A 363 4.55 13.16 25.60
C ASP A 363 5.78 13.81 26.25
N GLU A 364 5.55 14.76 27.17
CA GLU A 364 6.62 15.47 27.91
C GLU A 364 7.54 14.54 28.70
N THR A 365 7.07 13.34 29.05
CA THR A 365 7.81 12.34 29.84
C THR A 365 8.56 11.33 28.98
N GLY A 366 8.34 11.32 27.66
CA GLY A 366 8.88 10.32 26.73
C GLY A 366 8.36 8.90 26.98
N ARG A 367 7.21 8.75 27.66
CA ARG A 367 6.67 7.42 28.00
C ARG A 367 5.73 6.85 26.95
N SER A 368 5.12 7.72 26.15
CA SER A 368 4.23 7.34 25.05
C SER A 368 4.66 8.03 23.77
N GLY A 369 4.25 7.47 22.64
CA GLY A 369 4.67 7.88 21.30
C GLY A 369 5.20 6.69 20.49
N TYR A 370 5.79 7.00 19.35
CA TYR A 370 6.29 6.01 18.40
C TYR A 370 7.76 6.25 18.13
N SER A 371 8.53 5.19 17.88
CA SER A 371 9.94 5.29 17.52
C SER A 371 10.17 4.71 16.13
N VAL A 372 11.03 5.38 15.37
CA VAL A 372 11.68 4.84 14.17
C VAL A 372 13.14 4.65 14.55
N THR A 373 13.55 3.40 14.78
CA THR A 373 14.89 3.06 15.25
C THR A 373 15.69 2.41 14.14
N ILE A 374 16.79 3.02 13.74
CA ILE A 374 17.79 2.44 12.84
C ILE A 374 18.81 1.70 13.71
N GLU A 375 19.08 0.42 13.40
CA GLU A 375 20.06 -0.42 14.09
C GLU A 375 21.12 -0.91 13.09
N PRO A 376 22.18 -0.10 12.79
CA PRO A 376 23.13 -0.41 11.72
C PRO A 376 23.81 -1.77 11.88
N GLY A 377 24.24 -2.11 13.10
CA GLY A 377 24.88 -3.41 13.38
C GLY A 377 23.94 -4.61 13.29
N LYS A 378 22.63 -4.40 13.11
CA LYS A 378 21.62 -5.44 12.88
C LYS A 378 20.99 -5.35 11.49
N HIS A 379 21.46 -4.42 10.64
CA HIS A 379 20.99 -4.27 9.27
C HIS A 379 19.47 -4.11 9.16
N ARG A 380 18.88 -3.29 10.04
CA ARG A 380 17.41 -3.15 10.12
C ARG A 380 16.94 -1.80 10.64
N VAL A 381 15.68 -1.51 10.31
CA VAL A 381 14.86 -0.49 10.96
C VAL A 381 13.75 -1.16 11.76
N ARG A 382 13.36 -0.54 12.89
CA ARG A 382 12.23 -0.95 13.72
C ARG A 382 11.29 0.24 13.91
N ILE A 383 10.01 0.02 13.64
CA ILE A 383 8.93 0.93 14.04
C ILE A 383 8.23 0.33 15.25
N ASP A 384 7.99 1.15 16.26
CA ASP A 384 7.49 0.64 17.54
C ASP A 384 6.79 1.70 18.37
N ARG A 385 6.06 1.28 19.39
CA ARG A 385 5.59 2.17 20.44
C ARG A 385 6.63 2.27 21.55
N LEU A 386 6.75 3.45 22.16
CA LEU A 386 7.65 3.66 23.29
C LEU A 386 7.21 2.93 24.56
N ASP A 387 5.90 2.72 24.72
CA ASP A 387 5.32 2.05 25.88
C ASP A 387 5.19 0.52 25.71
N ARG A 388 5.81 -0.06 24.68
CA ARG A 388 5.78 -1.51 24.46
C ARG A 388 6.41 -2.24 25.66
N PHE A 389 5.73 -3.28 26.16
CA PHE A 389 6.13 -4.00 27.37
C PHE A 389 6.16 -5.52 27.15
N GLY A 390 7.08 -6.20 27.84
CA GLY A 390 7.10 -7.66 27.89
C GLY A 390 7.33 -8.31 26.51
N SER A 391 6.42 -9.21 26.13
CA SER A 391 6.51 -10.02 24.90
C SER A 391 5.77 -9.44 23.71
N ASP A 392 5.25 -8.21 23.82
CA ASP A 392 4.55 -7.55 22.72
C ASP A 392 5.47 -7.42 21.50
N ALA A 393 4.91 -7.63 20.31
CA ALA A 393 5.65 -7.45 19.06
C ALA A 393 5.81 -5.95 18.74
N PRO A 394 6.93 -5.54 18.13
CA PRO A 394 7.03 -4.20 17.57
C PRO A 394 5.98 -4.00 16.47
N PHE A 395 5.67 -2.75 16.15
CA PHE A 395 4.79 -2.43 15.01
C PHE A 395 5.34 -2.98 13.71
N ASP A 396 6.63 -2.79 13.46
CA ASP A 396 7.29 -3.43 12.32
C ASP A 396 8.80 -3.54 12.55
N VAL A 397 9.42 -4.53 11.89
CA VAL A 397 10.86 -4.68 11.75
C VAL A 397 11.14 -5.08 10.31
N ARG A 398 12.03 -4.33 9.66
CA ARG A 398 12.40 -4.57 8.27
C ARG A 398 13.90 -4.45 8.03
N PRO A 399 14.45 -5.22 7.07
CA PRO A 399 15.82 -5.02 6.61
C PRO A 399 16.04 -3.56 6.19
N PHE A 400 17.19 -3.01 6.55
CA PHE A 400 17.59 -1.68 6.14
C PHE A 400 19.10 -1.52 6.30
N GLU A 401 19.77 -1.20 5.20
CA GLU A 401 21.20 -0.92 5.17
C GLU A 401 21.43 0.58 5.33
N ALA A 402 21.87 1.00 6.52
CA ALA A 402 22.18 2.40 6.77
C ALA A 402 23.47 2.79 6.02
N PRO A 403 23.51 3.97 5.36
CA PRO A 403 24.72 4.43 4.68
C PRO A 403 25.84 4.75 5.67
N GLU A 404 27.09 4.68 5.19
CA GLU A 404 28.25 5.21 5.91
C GLU A 404 28.22 6.75 5.85
N GLY A 405 27.50 7.39 6.76
CA GLY A 405 27.43 8.86 6.86
C GLY A 405 25.99 9.36 6.91
N GLU A 406 25.69 10.40 6.13
CA GLU A 406 24.38 11.07 6.15
C GLU A 406 23.25 10.12 5.72
N LEU A 407 22.22 10.05 6.55
CA LEU A 407 20.94 9.40 6.25
C LEU A 407 19.85 10.47 6.16
N ALA A 408 19.31 10.66 4.95
CA ALA A 408 18.10 11.44 4.76
C ALA A 408 16.87 10.67 5.27
N MET A 409 16.01 11.34 6.02
CA MET A 409 14.74 10.83 6.50
C MET A 409 13.65 11.86 6.24
N THR A 410 12.57 11.45 5.57
CA THR A 410 11.35 12.26 5.44
C THR A 410 10.22 11.57 6.17
N VAL A 411 9.50 12.31 7.01
CA VAL A 411 8.29 11.82 7.70
C VAL A 411 7.11 12.66 7.24
N VAL A 412 6.15 12.04 6.55
CA VAL A 412 4.87 12.65 6.18
C VAL A 412 3.80 12.11 7.12
N PHE A 413 3.03 12.99 7.76
CA PHE A 413 2.04 12.58 8.76
C PHE A 413 0.76 13.40 8.68
N ASP A 414 -0.34 12.74 9.01
CA ASP A 414 -1.66 13.34 9.08
C ASP A 414 -2.50 12.57 10.11
N GLY A 415 -2.69 13.20 11.27
CA GLY A 415 -3.32 12.57 12.42
C GLY A 415 -2.65 11.24 12.75
N GLU A 416 -3.42 10.16 12.69
CA GLU A 416 -3.01 8.80 13.09
C GLU A 416 -2.12 8.08 12.07
N VAL A 417 -1.97 8.57 10.84
CA VAL A 417 -1.17 7.91 9.80
C VAL A 417 0.16 8.63 9.63
N SER A 418 1.24 7.87 9.48
CA SER A 418 2.58 8.37 9.18
C SER A 418 3.27 7.47 8.15
N VAL A 419 4.01 8.10 7.24
CA VAL A 419 4.88 7.43 6.27
C VAL A 419 6.30 7.95 6.48
N VAL A 420 7.23 7.04 6.67
CA VAL A 420 8.66 7.35 6.84
C VAL A 420 9.41 6.88 5.61
N TYR A 421 10.10 7.79 4.94
CA TYR A 421 11.01 7.49 3.84
C TYR A 421 12.45 7.59 4.34
N LEU A 422 13.25 6.55 4.08
CA LEU A 422 14.66 6.49 4.49
C LEU A 422 15.58 6.38 3.28
N GLY A 423 16.59 7.24 3.23
CA GLY A 423 17.70 7.17 2.27
C GLY A 423 17.30 7.30 0.79
N GLY A 424 16.04 7.63 0.50
CA GLY A 424 15.51 7.52 -0.86
C GLY A 424 15.42 6.08 -1.36
N THR A 425 15.37 5.08 -0.47
CA THR A 425 15.35 3.65 -0.83
C THR A 425 14.09 2.93 -0.39
N SER A 426 13.52 3.31 0.76
CA SER A 426 12.48 2.52 1.44
C SER A 426 11.42 3.42 2.06
N ALA A 427 10.18 2.94 2.06
CA ALA A 427 9.05 3.54 2.74
C ALA A 427 8.55 2.64 3.87
N PHE A 428 8.06 3.27 4.93
CA PHE A 428 7.46 2.60 6.08
C PHE A 428 6.22 3.35 6.55
N THR A 429 5.07 2.85 6.12
CA THR A 429 3.76 3.33 6.54
C THR A 429 3.38 2.67 7.86
N PHE A 430 2.80 3.43 8.79
CA PHE A 430 2.17 2.89 9.98
C PHE A 430 1.03 3.78 10.46
N ARG A 431 0.12 3.18 11.25
CA ARG A 431 -0.93 3.90 11.97
C ARG A 431 -0.69 3.79 13.48
N GLY A 432 -0.71 4.94 14.15
CA GLY A 432 -0.63 5.06 15.59
C GLY A 432 -1.80 5.87 16.12
N TYR A 433 -2.68 5.24 16.90
CA TYR A 433 -3.87 5.84 17.51
C TYR A 433 -3.60 6.49 18.86
N ASP A 434 -2.74 5.88 19.69
CA ASP A 434 -2.43 6.34 21.04
C ASP A 434 -1.41 7.52 21.05
N GLN A 435 -1.60 8.49 20.13
CA GLN A 435 -0.82 9.73 20.02
C GLN A 435 -1.15 10.70 21.17
N ARG A 436 -0.57 10.46 22.35
CA ARG A 436 -0.83 11.28 23.54
C ARG A 436 0.03 12.54 23.64
N GLY A 437 1.06 12.64 22.82
CA GLY A 437 1.94 13.80 22.79
C GLY A 437 2.06 14.40 21.40
N ASP A 438 2.76 15.53 21.36
CA ASP A 438 2.92 16.34 20.17
C ASP A 438 4.38 16.72 19.92
N SER A 439 5.34 16.03 20.54
CA SER A 439 6.76 16.30 20.33
C SER A 439 7.37 15.40 19.25
N LEU A 440 8.26 15.99 18.45
CA LEU A 440 9.26 15.29 17.65
C LEU A 440 10.57 15.30 18.44
N ALA A 441 11.14 14.13 18.68
CA ALA A 441 12.43 13.98 19.32
C ALA A 441 13.39 13.15 18.46
N VAL A 442 14.68 13.30 18.73
CA VAL A 442 15.75 12.46 18.21
C VAL A 442 16.49 11.80 19.35
N PHE A 443 17.06 10.63 19.10
CA PHE A 443 17.81 9.89 20.09
C PHE A 443 19.01 9.16 19.48
N ALA A 444 19.97 8.84 20.34
CA ALA A 444 21.05 7.92 20.06
C ALA A 444 21.27 6.98 21.26
N GLN A 445 21.63 5.73 20.98
CA GLN A 445 22.01 4.72 21.95
C GLN A 445 23.46 4.27 21.67
N GLU A 446 24.31 4.36 22.69
CA GLU A 446 25.72 3.95 22.66
C GLU A 446 26.42 4.50 21.41
N GLY A 447 26.51 5.83 21.35
CA GLY A 447 26.96 6.58 20.20
C GLY A 447 26.34 7.97 20.16
N ARG A 448 26.55 8.66 19.05
CA ARG A 448 26.13 10.05 18.85
C ARG A 448 25.70 10.27 17.42
N ILE A 449 24.69 11.11 17.24
CA ILE A 449 24.28 11.59 15.92
C ILE A 449 24.28 13.12 15.89
N GLU A 450 24.65 13.67 14.75
CA GLU A 450 24.33 15.05 14.38
C GLU A 450 23.01 15.06 13.62
N VAL A 451 22.17 16.06 13.89
CA VAL A 451 20.85 16.21 13.26
C VAL A 451 20.68 17.64 12.77
N SER A 452 20.17 17.75 11.54
CA SER A 452 19.63 18.99 10.99
C SER A 452 18.37 18.68 10.19
N GLY A 453 17.55 19.70 9.91
CA GLY A 453 16.35 19.48 9.12
C GLY A 453 15.40 20.65 9.12
N GLU A 454 14.21 20.42 8.59
CA GLU A 454 13.12 21.38 8.56
C GLU A 454 11.77 20.70 8.80
N LEU A 455 10.85 21.43 9.42
CA LEU A 455 9.46 21.04 9.61
C LEU A 455 8.58 21.97 8.77
N ARG A 456 7.65 21.40 8.00
CA ARG A 456 6.58 22.14 7.34
C ARG A 456 5.24 21.76 7.95
N SER A 457 4.62 22.72 8.63
CA SER A 457 3.24 22.59 9.09
C SER A 457 2.28 22.79 7.93
N ILE A 458 1.27 21.91 7.86
CA ILE A 458 0.17 21.98 6.90
C ILE A 458 -1.12 22.33 7.63
N GLN A 459 -1.36 21.69 8.79
CA GLN A 459 -2.49 21.96 9.65
C GLN A 459 -2.08 21.73 11.11
N ASP A 460 -2.17 22.77 11.96
CA ASP A 460 -1.68 22.71 13.33
C ASP A 460 -2.58 21.89 14.26
N GLU A 461 -3.89 22.10 14.21
CA GLU A 461 -4.88 21.43 15.06
C GLU A 461 -5.85 20.60 14.21
N LYS A 462 -6.39 19.53 14.79
CA LYS A 462 -7.48 18.77 14.16
C LYS A 462 -8.68 19.71 14.05
N GLU A 463 -9.20 19.94 12.84
CA GLU A 463 -10.50 20.60 12.71
C GLU A 463 -11.55 19.65 13.31
N ASP A 464 -12.40 20.16 14.20
CA ASP A 464 -13.56 19.40 14.68
C ASP A 464 -14.37 18.94 13.45
N ASP A 465 -14.49 17.62 13.27
CA ASP A 465 -15.16 16.98 12.13
C ASP A 465 -16.54 17.63 11.91
N ARG A 466 -16.75 18.27 10.75
CA ARG A 466 -18.06 18.81 10.33
C ARG A 466 -18.96 17.73 9.76
#